data_AF-A0A397TU87-F1
#
_entry.id   AF-A0A397TU87-F1
#
_cell.length_a   1.000
_cell.length_b   1.000
_cell.length_c   1.000
_cell.angle_alpha   90.00
_cell.angle_beta   90.00
_cell.angle_gamma   90.00
#
_symmetry.space_group_name_H-M   'P 1'
#
loop_
_entity.id
_entity.type
_entity.pdbx_description
1 polymer ?
#
loop_
_entity_poly.entity_id
_entity_poly.type
_entity_poly.pdbx_seq_one_letter_code
_entity_poly.pdbx_strand_id
1 'polypeptide(L)'
;METSVKRRIVISRPDYIEKILTPSSRDTTFMLRFPYFEGLEELGVSGKGIISNHKINSWRFNCKFFDNAVLKPSFISEAIERSNILTKELEEYWKYVGKLNISSYEWSLETDITKWALRFACDMITIVVTGERSYSMASYYNILSNKKVKNSNTAIEDPERFIQGIKNHLSGFTYFLYFSPFLRHHIPFIKDQVKATLKNRDYLFKILDLIIKKRRKEIEEIPVGDELRNDMLTSLIVTNTVRDINRTNIGIDNISRPMTDDEIRANLLDSFQGGIDT
;
A
#
# COMPACT_ATOMS: atom_id res chain seq x y z
N MET A 1 -18.61 -34.17 -7.59
CA MET A 1 -17.43 -33.35 -7.25
C MET A 1 -16.79 -32.97 -8.58
N GLU A 2 -17.30 -31.92 -9.23
CA GLU A 2 -16.72 -31.44 -10.50
C GLU A 2 -15.45 -30.66 -10.18
N THR A 3 -14.30 -31.29 -10.37
CA THR A 3 -13.02 -30.59 -10.38
C THR A 3 -12.99 -29.73 -11.64
N SER A 4 -13.22 -28.42 -11.53
CA SER A 4 -13.00 -27.51 -12.65
C SER A 4 -11.55 -27.65 -13.10
N VAL A 5 -11.31 -28.15 -14.31
CA VAL A 5 -9.97 -28.28 -14.88
C VAL A 5 -9.48 -26.86 -15.18
N LYS A 6 -8.63 -26.31 -14.30
CA LYS A 6 -7.97 -25.02 -14.55
C LYS A 6 -6.81 -25.24 -15.52
N ARG A 7 -6.89 -24.64 -16.71
CA ARG A 7 -5.79 -24.62 -17.69
C ARG A 7 -4.87 -23.44 -17.39
N ARG A 8 -3.56 -23.68 -17.30
CA ARG A 8 -2.53 -22.63 -17.19
C ARG A 8 -1.73 -22.61 -18.49
N ILE A 9 -1.60 -21.42 -19.08
CA ILE A 9 -0.79 -21.17 -20.27
C ILE A 9 0.41 -20.31 -19.84
N VAL A 10 1.62 -20.73 -20.19
CA VAL A 10 2.86 -20.00 -19.88
C VAL A 10 3.40 -19.43 -21.17
N ILE A 11 3.70 -18.14 -21.17
CA ILE A 11 4.12 -17.38 -22.34
C ILE A 11 5.42 -16.67 -22.00
N SER A 12 6.43 -16.80 -22.88
CA SER A 12 7.75 -16.19 -22.72
C SER A 12 8.21 -15.41 -23.95
N ARG A 13 7.45 -15.44 -25.05
CA ARG A 13 7.78 -14.68 -26.26
C ARG A 13 7.33 -13.22 -26.11
N PRO A 14 8.23 -12.23 -26.31
CA PRO A 14 7.88 -10.80 -26.21
C PRO A 14 6.65 -10.42 -27.05
N ASP A 15 6.56 -10.84 -28.31
CA ASP A 15 5.43 -10.51 -29.20
C ASP A 15 4.07 -10.97 -28.66
N TYR A 16 4.03 -12.04 -27.87
CA TYR A 16 2.81 -12.53 -27.24
C TYR A 16 2.52 -11.80 -25.94
N ILE A 17 3.56 -11.46 -25.17
CA ILE A 17 3.44 -10.65 -23.96
C ILE A 17 2.88 -9.28 -24.31
N GLU A 18 3.40 -8.62 -25.35
CA GLU A 18 2.92 -7.31 -25.80
C GLU A 18 1.43 -7.34 -26.18
N LYS A 19 1.00 -8.37 -26.92
CA LYS A 19 -0.42 -8.55 -27.29
C LYS A 19 -1.34 -8.75 -26.08
N ILE A 20 -0.85 -9.40 -25.02
CA ILE A 20 -1.62 -9.67 -23.80
C ILE A 20 -1.65 -8.44 -22.88
N LEU A 21 -0.55 -7.69 -22.82
CA LEU A 21 -0.40 -6.51 -21.97
C LEU A 21 -0.90 -5.21 -22.62
N THR A 22 -1.33 -5.25 -23.88
CA THR A 22 -1.93 -4.11 -24.59
C THR A 22 -3.44 -4.33 -24.75
N PRO A 23 -4.23 -4.23 -23.65
CA PRO A 23 -5.68 -4.32 -23.75
C PRO A 23 -6.21 -3.17 -24.59
N SER A 24 -7.29 -3.41 -25.32
CA SER A 24 -8.00 -2.36 -26.06
C SER A 24 -9.36 -2.10 -25.44
N SER A 25 -10.02 -1.02 -25.85
CA SER A 25 -11.42 -0.78 -25.47
C SER A 25 -12.37 -1.92 -25.88
N ARG A 26 -11.96 -2.76 -26.84
CA ARG A 26 -12.73 -3.89 -27.37
C ARG A 26 -12.28 -5.25 -26.85
N ASP A 27 -11.09 -5.35 -26.27
CA ASP A 27 -10.53 -6.60 -25.75
C ASP A 27 -9.94 -6.40 -24.35
N THR A 28 -10.66 -6.94 -23.37
CA THR A 28 -10.33 -6.89 -21.94
C THR A 28 -9.89 -8.25 -21.40
N THR A 29 -9.66 -9.23 -22.27
CA THR A 29 -9.57 -10.66 -21.93
C THR A 29 -8.53 -10.95 -20.85
N PHE A 30 -7.40 -10.22 -20.87
CA PHE A 30 -6.27 -10.46 -19.97
C PHE A 30 -6.00 -9.31 -18.99
N MET A 31 -6.94 -8.39 -18.77
CA MET A 31 -6.73 -7.26 -17.86
C MET A 31 -6.70 -7.64 -16.37
N LEU A 32 -7.36 -8.73 -15.98
CA LEU A 32 -7.52 -9.11 -14.59
C LEU A 32 -6.40 -10.06 -14.14
N ARG A 33 -5.77 -9.74 -13.01
CA ARG A 33 -4.65 -10.51 -12.45
C ARG A 33 -5.06 -11.87 -11.91
N PHE A 34 -6.23 -11.93 -11.28
CA PHE A 34 -6.79 -13.15 -10.70
C PHE A 34 -8.25 -13.33 -11.13
N PRO A 35 -8.68 -14.55 -11.50
CA PRO A 35 -10.10 -14.88 -11.49
C PRO A 35 -10.65 -14.85 -10.06
N TYR A 36 -11.95 -15.06 -9.92
CA TYR A 36 -12.54 -15.27 -8.60
C TYR A 36 -11.90 -16.46 -7.87
N PHE A 37 -11.53 -16.25 -6.61
CA PHE A 37 -11.06 -17.26 -5.68
C PHE A 37 -11.78 -17.08 -4.34
N GLU A 38 -12.43 -18.15 -3.86
CA GLU A 38 -13.09 -18.19 -2.55
C GLU A 38 -12.12 -17.85 -1.41
N GLY A 39 -10.86 -18.27 -1.51
CA GLY A 39 -9.86 -17.91 -0.48
C GLY A 39 -9.59 -16.42 -0.40
N LEU A 40 -9.62 -15.68 -1.53
CA LEU A 40 -9.47 -14.22 -1.48
C LEU A 40 -10.70 -13.54 -0.89
N GLU A 41 -11.87 -14.18 -0.96
CA GLU A 41 -13.08 -13.71 -0.28
C GLU A 41 -12.97 -13.93 1.22
N GLU A 42 -12.48 -15.09 1.65
CA GLU A 42 -12.16 -15.38 3.06
C GLU A 42 -11.12 -14.40 3.62
N LEU A 43 -10.10 -14.07 2.83
CA LEU A 43 -9.12 -13.03 3.15
C LEU A 43 -9.73 -11.61 3.10
N GLY A 44 -10.91 -11.41 2.52
CA GLY A 44 -11.63 -10.13 2.53
C GLY A 44 -11.18 -9.12 1.48
N VAL A 45 -10.35 -9.54 0.52
CA VAL A 45 -9.75 -8.70 -0.55
C VAL A 45 -10.34 -8.97 -1.93
N SER A 46 -11.14 -10.03 -2.09
CA SER A 46 -11.75 -10.40 -3.36
C SER A 46 -12.64 -9.29 -3.93
N GLY A 47 -12.34 -8.88 -5.16
CA GLY A 47 -13.17 -7.88 -5.87
C GLY A 47 -12.98 -6.44 -5.39
N LYS A 48 -11.93 -6.17 -4.60
CA LYS A 48 -11.57 -4.87 -4.03
C LYS A 48 -10.17 -4.45 -4.45
N GLY A 49 -9.89 -3.15 -4.43
CA GLY A 49 -8.60 -2.59 -4.78
C GLY A 49 -8.21 -2.83 -6.24
N ILE A 50 -6.93 -2.99 -6.49
CA ILE A 50 -6.30 -3.19 -7.80
C ILE A 50 -5.80 -4.64 -7.93
N ILE A 51 -5.09 -5.17 -6.92
CA ILE A 51 -4.36 -6.44 -7.04
C ILE A 51 -5.30 -7.65 -7.17
N SER A 52 -6.33 -7.72 -6.31
CA SER A 52 -7.21 -8.90 -6.15
C SER A 52 -8.62 -8.69 -6.69
N ASN A 53 -8.78 -7.70 -7.56
CA ASN A 53 -10.09 -7.28 -8.03
C ASN A 53 -10.48 -8.01 -9.31
N HIS A 54 -11.26 -9.08 -9.17
CA HIS A 54 -11.78 -9.86 -10.31
C HIS A 54 -13.02 -9.22 -10.97
N LYS A 55 -13.52 -8.08 -10.48
CA LYS A 55 -14.71 -7.39 -11.01
C LYS A 55 -14.28 -6.23 -11.89
N ILE A 56 -14.33 -6.39 -13.22
CA ILE A 56 -13.76 -5.43 -14.18
C ILE A 56 -14.19 -3.97 -13.97
N ASN A 57 -15.48 -3.72 -13.70
CA ASN A 57 -16.00 -2.37 -13.47
C ASN A 57 -15.47 -1.77 -12.15
N SER A 58 -15.38 -2.59 -11.10
CA SER A 58 -14.79 -2.19 -9.82
C SER A 58 -13.29 -1.91 -10.01
N TRP A 59 -12.57 -2.78 -10.71
CA TRP A 59 -11.15 -2.61 -10.98
C TRP A 59 -10.86 -1.32 -11.75
N ARG A 60 -11.58 -1.07 -12.86
CA ARG A 60 -11.45 0.18 -13.63
C ARG A 60 -11.72 1.42 -12.79
N PHE A 61 -12.73 1.37 -11.92
CA PHE A 61 -13.06 2.46 -11.00
C PHE A 61 -11.89 2.74 -10.03
N ASN A 62 -11.36 1.70 -9.39
CA ASN A 62 -10.23 1.84 -8.46
C ASN A 62 -8.96 2.33 -9.17
N CYS A 63 -8.60 1.75 -10.33
CA CYS A 63 -7.45 2.19 -11.13
C CYS A 63 -7.58 3.66 -11.53
N LYS A 64 -8.75 4.12 -11.99
CA LYS A 64 -8.95 5.53 -12.34
C LYS A 64 -8.67 6.46 -11.16
N PHE A 65 -9.20 6.14 -9.97
CA PHE A 65 -8.97 6.95 -8.77
C PHE A 65 -7.51 6.91 -8.33
N PHE A 66 -6.88 5.74 -8.38
CA PHE A 66 -5.48 5.56 -8.07
C PHE A 66 -4.58 6.36 -9.00
N ASP A 67 -4.74 6.22 -10.31
CA ASP A 67 -3.99 6.94 -11.34
C ASP A 67 -4.20 8.46 -11.19
N ASN A 68 -5.45 8.89 -11.00
CA ASN A 68 -5.76 10.30 -10.73
C ASN A 68 -5.10 10.83 -9.46
N ALA A 69 -4.77 9.98 -8.47
CA ALA A 69 -4.08 10.40 -7.27
C ALA A 69 -2.56 10.46 -7.48
N VAL A 70 -1.96 9.40 -8.04
CA VAL A 70 -0.49 9.23 -8.08
C VAL A 70 0.17 9.84 -9.31
N LEU A 71 -0.57 10.06 -10.41
CA LEU A 71 -0.03 10.68 -11.63
C LEU A 71 -0.15 12.22 -11.63
N LYS A 72 -0.68 12.81 -10.55
CA LYS A 72 -0.73 14.27 -10.41
C LYS A 72 0.69 14.85 -10.36
N PRO A 73 0.98 15.94 -11.10
CA PRO A 73 2.27 16.62 -11.00
C PRO A 73 2.63 17.02 -9.56
N SER A 74 1.65 17.48 -8.78
CA SER A 74 1.87 17.84 -7.37
C SER A 74 2.28 16.64 -6.51
N PHE A 75 1.69 15.47 -6.74
CA PHE A 75 2.08 14.23 -6.07
C PHE A 75 3.51 13.82 -6.43
N ILE A 76 3.88 13.89 -7.73
CA ILE A 76 5.22 13.55 -8.20
C ILE A 76 6.27 14.50 -7.60
N SER A 77 5.99 15.80 -7.60
CA SER A 77 6.86 16.81 -6.99
C SER A 77 7.07 16.54 -5.49
N GLU A 78 5.99 16.27 -4.75
CA GLU A 78 6.05 15.92 -3.33
C GLU A 78 6.88 14.64 -3.11
N ALA A 79 6.67 13.59 -3.91
CA ALA A 79 7.42 12.34 -3.80
C ALA A 79 8.93 12.55 -4.01
N ILE A 80 9.33 13.38 -4.98
CA ILE A 80 10.74 13.72 -5.23
C ILE A 80 11.32 14.51 -4.05
N GLU A 81 10.61 15.53 -3.56
CA GLU A 81 11.06 16.34 -2.44
C GLU A 81 11.26 15.48 -1.18
N ARG A 82 10.27 14.64 -0.85
CA ARG A 82 10.32 13.75 0.31
C ARG A 82 11.40 12.70 0.20
N SER A 83 11.65 12.17 -1.00
CA SER A 83 12.77 11.26 -1.24
C SER A 83 14.10 11.91 -0.88
N ASN A 84 14.34 13.15 -1.32
CA ASN A 84 15.57 13.86 -1.00
C ASN A 84 15.73 14.13 0.50
N ILE A 85 14.64 14.49 1.18
CA ILE A 85 14.65 14.72 2.63
C ILE A 85 14.97 13.42 3.38
N LEU A 86 14.27 12.33 3.06
CA LEU A 86 14.47 11.06 3.75
C LEU A 86 15.85 10.44 3.47
N THR A 87 16.40 10.63 2.27
CA THR A 87 17.77 10.18 1.96
C THR A 87 18.80 10.92 2.81
N LYS A 88 18.67 12.24 2.97
CA LYS A 88 19.56 13.03 3.84
C LYS A 88 19.45 12.58 5.30
N GLU A 89 18.23 12.35 5.78
CA GLU A 89 17.97 11.85 7.13
C GLU A 89 18.61 10.47 7.36
N LEU A 90 18.52 9.56 6.38
CA LEU A 90 19.18 8.26 6.41
C LEU A 90 20.71 8.39 6.46
N GLU A 91 21.28 9.26 5.63
CA GLU A 91 22.72 9.53 5.62
C GLU A 91 23.20 10.09 6.97
N GLU A 92 22.43 10.99 7.59
CA GLU A 92 22.73 11.52 8.92
C GLU A 92 22.72 10.42 9.99
N TYR A 93 21.75 9.51 9.93
CA TYR A 93 21.71 8.36 10.82
C TYR A 93 22.90 7.44 10.63
N TRP A 94 23.24 7.09 9.39
CA TRP A 94 24.41 6.26 9.10
C TRP A 94 25.71 6.90 9.53
N LYS A 95 25.89 8.19 9.24
CA LYS A 95 27.07 8.96 9.65
C LYS A 95 27.20 9.02 11.17
N TYR A 96 26.10 9.16 11.91
CA TYR A 96 26.15 9.15 13.36
C TYR A 96 26.54 7.77 13.89
N VAL A 97 25.85 6.71 13.46
CA VAL A 97 26.10 5.34 13.94
C VAL A 97 27.52 4.89 13.57
N GLY A 98 27.98 5.17 12.34
CA GLY A 98 29.32 4.82 11.88
C GLY A 98 30.45 5.55 12.62
N LYS A 99 30.15 6.66 13.32
CA LYS A 99 31.11 7.38 14.18
C LYS A 99 31.14 6.87 15.62
N LEU A 100 30.18 6.06 16.05
CA LEU A 100 30.12 5.59 17.44
C LEU A 100 31.33 4.71 17.82
N ASN A 101 31.91 4.01 16.85
CA ASN A 101 32.93 2.99 17.10
C ASN A 101 34.33 3.36 16.58
N ILE A 102 34.55 4.59 16.09
CA ILE A 102 35.82 5.00 15.47
C ILE A 102 36.21 6.40 15.94
N SER A 103 37.48 6.56 16.33
CA SER A 103 38.09 7.83 16.75
C SER A 103 38.76 8.61 15.60
N SER A 104 38.48 8.24 14.34
CA SER A 104 39.04 8.88 13.14
C SER A 104 38.07 9.88 12.50
N TYR A 105 38.56 10.68 11.55
CA TYR A 105 37.75 11.65 10.81
C TYR A 105 36.82 10.99 9.78
N GLU A 106 37.11 9.75 9.36
CA GLU A 106 36.29 8.96 8.43
C GLU A 106 35.33 8.07 9.20
N TRP A 107 34.08 7.94 8.73
CA TRP A 107 33.09 7.06 9.34
C TRP A 107 32.96 5.77 8.53
N SER A 108 32.81 4.64 9.20
CA SER A 108 32.52 3.36 8.58
C SER A 108 31.37 2.69 9.33
N LEU A 109 30.44 2.10 8.59
CA LEU A 109 29.25 1.48 9.16
C LEU A 109 29.08 0.08 8.56
N GLU A 110 29.28 -0.93 9.39
CA GLU A 110 28.80 -2.28 9.10
C GLU A 110 27.33 -2.36 9.50
N THR A 111 26.44 -2.58 8.53
CA THR A 111 25.00 -2.63 8.79
C THR A 111 24.25 -3.50 7.79
N ASP A 112 23.07 -3.95 8.19
CA ASP A 112 22.13 -4.67 7.33
C ASP A 112 21.33 -3.66 6.50
N ILE A 113 21.71 -3.51 5.23
CA ILE A 113 21.06 -2.58 4.31
C ILE A 113 19.60 -2.93 4.06
N THR A 114 19.21 -4.21 4.16
CA THR A 114 17.83 -4.67 3.97
C THR A 114 16.93 -4.10 5.05
N LYS A 115 17.42 -4.03 6.29
CA LYS A 115 16.67 -3.42 7.40
C LYS A 115 16.47 -1.93 7.19
N TRP A 116 17.47 -1.22 6.69
CA TRP A 116 17.34 0.21 6.37
C TRP A 116 16.42 0.45 5.18
N ALA A 117 16.59 -0.30 4.09
CA ALA A 117 15.78 -0.17 2.88
C ALA A 117 14.29 -0.37 3.16
N LEU A 118 13.93 -1.41 3.92
CA LEU A 118 12.53 -1.69 4.28
C LEU A 118 11.87 -0.55 5.06
N ARG A 119 12.64 0.12 5.93
CA ARG A 119 12.16 1.24 6.75
C ARG A 119 12.14 2.54 5.97
N PHE A 120 13.15 2.77 5.13
CA PHE A 120 13.13 3.87 4.17
C PHE A 120 11.89 3.77 3.28
N ALA A 121 11.61 2.58 2.73
CA ALA A 121 10.44 2.30 1.92
C ALA A 121 9.13 2.55 2.69
N CYS A 122 9.04 2.09 3.94
CA CYS A 122 7.90 2.36 4.82
C CYS A 122 7.69 3.87 5.08
N ASP A 123 8.76 4.60 5.37
CA ASP A 123 8.69 6.05 5.59
C ASP A 123 8.30 6.80 4.32
N MET A 124 8.87 6.42 3.17
CA MET A 124 8.51 6.97 1.86
C MET A 124 7.04 6.74 1.53
N ILE A 125 6.58 5.50 1.55
CA ILE A 125 5.21 5.17 1.16
C ILE A 125 4.20 5.79 2.12
N THR A 126 4.48 5.82 3.44
CA THR A 126 3.57 6.43 4.42
C THR A 126 3.40 7.92 4.13
N ILE A 127 4.48 8.64 3.83
CA ILE A 127 4.41 10.07 3.52
C ILE A 127 3.60 10.32 2.26
N VAL A 128 3.91 9.66 1.15
CA VAL A 128 3.21 9.96 -0.12
C VAL A 128 1.75 9.47 -0.10
N VAL A 129 1.46 8.39 0.63
CA VAL A 129 0.10 7.85 0.73
C VAL A 129 -0.76 8.64 1.69
N THR A 130 -0.24 9.04 2.85
CA THR A 130 -1.04 9.60 3.95
C THR A 130 -0.76 11.07 4.24
N GLY A 131 0.36 11.61 3.76
CA GLY A 131 0.85 12.93 4.13
C GLY A 131 1.50 12.98 5.52
N GLU A 132 1.71 11.82 6.17
CA GLU A 132 2.23 11.71 7.53
C GLU A 132 3.50 10.86 7.61
N ARG A 133 4.22 10.99 8.72
CA ARG A 133 5.47 10.27 8.98
C ARG A 133 5.18 9.00 9.79
N SER A 134 5.79 7.87 9.40
CA SER A 134 5.84 6.63 10.22
C SER A 134 7.07 6.57 11.14
N TYR A 135 8.16 7.26 10.77
CA TYR A 135 9.41 7.29 11.53
C TYR A 135 10.04 5.92 11.81
N SER A 136 9.88 4.98 10.88
CA SER A 136 10.44 3.64 10.98
C SER A 136 11.97 3.64 10.90
N MET A 137 12.58 4.50 10.08
CA MET A 137 14.05 4.66 10.06
C MET A 137 14.57 5.19 11.39
N ALA A 138 13.92 6.23 11.93
CA ALA A 138 14.28 6.81 13.22
C ALA A 138 14.10 5.81 14.38
N SER A 139 13.07 4.96 14.32
CA SER A 139 12.84 3.90 15.30
C SER A 139 13.97 2.88 15.28
N TYR A 140 14.48 2.52 14.10
CA TYR A 140 15.61 1.61 13.97
C TYR A 140 16.94 2.26 14.36
N TYR A 141 17.16 3.51 13.97
CA TYR A 141 18.26 4.32 14.45
C TYR A 141 18.31 4.35 15.99
N ASN A 142 17.15 4.51 16.64
CA ASN A 142 17.05 4.50 18.09
C ASN A 142 17.45 3.16 18.73
N ILE A 143 17.42 2.05 18.01
CA ILE A 143 17.95 0.77 18.53
C ILE A 143 19.48 0.77 18.48
N LEU A 144 20.05 1.31 17.41
CA LEU A 144 21.50 1.27 17.13
C LEU A 144 22.30 2.39 17.83
N SER A 145 21.64 3.50 18.15
CA SER A 145 22.27 4.73 18.65
C SER A 145 22.06 4.93 20.15
N ASN A 146 23.03 5.56 20.81
CA ASN A 146 22.88 6.06 22.18
C ASN A 146 22.07 7.38 22.23
N LYS A 147 22.10 8.20 21.17
CA LYS A 147 21.27 9.39 21.03
C LYS A 147 19.93 9.01 20.42
N LYS A 148 18.84 9.26 21.13
CA LYS A 148 17.49 8.92 20.68
C LYS A 148 16.81 10.11 20.02
N VAL A 149 16.14 9.86 18.89
CA VAL A 149 15.21 10.78 18.24
C VAL A 149 13.82 10.53 18.82
N LYS A 150 13.20 11.56 19.42
CA LYS A 150 11.79 11.50 19.83
C LYS A 150 10.92 11.93 18.66
N ASN A 151 9.98 11.09 18.29
CA ASN A 151 8.99 11.38 17.27
C ASN A 151 7.60 11.43 17.91
N SER A 152 6.77 12.36 17.45
CA SER A 152 5.37 12.49 17.87
C SER A 152 4.51 12.68 16.63
N ASN A 153 3.20 12.43 16.74
CA ASN A 153 2.22 12.59 15.66
C ASN A 153 2.52 11.73 14.43
N THR A 154 2.54 10.41 14.62
CA THR A 154 2.68 9.43 13.53
C THR A 154 1.31 8.85 13.14
N ALA A 155 1.11 8.58 11.85
CA ALA A 155 -0.06 7.84 11.35
C ALA A 155 -0.08 6.38 11.83
N ILE A 156 1.10 5.83 12.14
CA ILE A 156 1.33 4.44 12.47
C ILE A 156 2.13 4.39 13.77
N GLU A 157 1.45 4.15 14.89
CA GLU A 157 2.06 4.16 16.24
C GLU A 157 3.21 3.18 16.38
N ASP A 158 3.08 1.99 15.77
CA ASP A 158 4.08 0.92 15.79
C ASP A 158 4.48 0.56 14.34
N PRO A 159 5.47 1.28 13.76
CA PRO A 159 5.88 1.08 12.38
C PRO A 159 6.48 -0.31 12.14
N GLU A 160 7.15 -0.91 13.14
CA GLU A 160 7.74 -2.24 13.02
C GLU A 160 6.67 -3.32 12.90
N ARG A 161 5.67 -3.28 13.79
CA ARG A 161 4.53 -4.18 13.71
C ARG A 161 3.73 -3.97 12.43
N PHE A 162 3.62 -2.73 11.94
CA PHE A 162 2.96 -2.45 10.67
C PHE A 162 3.70 -3.05 9.48
N ILE A 163 5.02 -2.83 9.36
CA ILE A 163 5.86 -3.44 8.33
C ILE A 163 5.73 -4.96 8.35
N GLN A 164 5.87 -5.57 9.53
CA GLN A 164 5.71 -7.03 9.66
C GLN A 164 4.29 -7.47 9.29
N GLY A 165 3.29 -6.67 9.63
CA GLY A 165 1.90 -6.93 9.26
C GLY A 165 1.70 -6.96 7.75
N ILE A 166 2.25 -5.99 7.02
CA ILE A 166 2.19 -5.94 5.55
C ILE A 166 2.86 -7.16 4.93
N LYS A 167 4.08 -7.51 5.39
CA LYS A 167 4.80 -8.70 4.90
C LYS A 167 4.04 -10.00 5.17
N ASN A 168 3.49 -10.15 6.37
CA ASN A 168 2.68 -11.32 6.74
C ASN A 168 1.38 -11.40 5.94
N HIS A 169 0.78 -10.26 5.61
CA HIS A 169 -0.40 -10.22 4.77
C HIS A 169 -0.07 -10.67 3.34
N LEU A 170 1.01 -10.16 2.76
CA LEU A 170 1.44 -10.52 1.40
C LEU A 170 1.84 -12.00 1.30
N SER A 171 2.65 -12.52 2.24
CA SER A 171 3.00 -13.95 2.25
C SER A 171 1.78 -14.84 2.48
N GLY A 172 0.83 -14.35 3.28
CA GLY A 172 -0.43 -15.01 3.59
C GLY A 172 -1.31 -15.32 2.38
N PHE A 173 -1.19 -14.58 1.26
CA PHE A 173 -1.88 -14.86 0.01
C PHE A 173 -1.69 -16.31 -0.45
N THR A 174 -0.53 -16.89 -0.18
CA THR A 174 -0.20 -18.28 -0.55
C THR A 174 -1.23 -19.26 -0.01
N TYR A 175 -1.65 -19.11 1.25
CA TYR A 175 -2.66 -19.98 1.87
C TYR A 175 -4.00 -19.89 1.15
N PHE A 176 -4.42 -18.67 0.79
CA PHE A 176 -5.73 -18.41 0.20
C PHE A 176 -5.81 -18.67 -1.31
N LEU A 177 -4.68 -18.62 -2.02
CA LEU A 177 -4.62 -18.90 -3.45
C LEU A 177 -4.45 -20.39 -3.76
N TYR A 178 -3.68 -21.12 -2.94
CA TYR A 178 -3.25 -22.48 -3.29
C TYR A 178 -3.91 -23.58 -2.46
N PHE A 179 -4.34 -23.31 -1.23
CA PHE A 179 -5.00 -24.33 -0.41
C PHE A 179 -6.51 -24.28 -0.57
N SER A 180 -7.15 -25.44 -0.67
CA SER A 180 -8.61 -25.56 -0.72
C SER A 180 -9.24 -25.17 0.62
N PRO A 181 -10.55 -24.83 0.65
CA PRO A 181 -11.25 -24.56 1.91
C PRO A 181 -11.08 -25.68 2.94
N PHE A 182 -11.11 -26.95 2.50
CA PHE A 182 -10.88 -28.09 3.37
C PHE A 182 -9.51 -27.98 4.08
N LEU A 183 -8.43 -27.77 3.33
CA LEU A 183 -7.09 -27.65 3.90
C LEU A 183 -6.98 -26.46 4.86
N ARG A 184 -7.54 -25.31 4.48
CA ARG A 184 -7.52 -24.09 5.31
C ARG A 184 -8.27 -24.21 6.63
N HIS A 185 -9.35 -25.01 6.67
CA HIS A 185 -10.22 -25.08 7.84
C HIS A 185 -10.02 -26.33 8.71
N HIS A 186 -9.40 -27.39 8.18
CA HIS A 186 -9.39 -28.71 8.83
C HIS A 186 -7.99 -29.25 9.14
N ILE A 187 -6.96 -28.89 8.39
CA ILE A 187 -5.59 -29.36 8.66
C ILE A 187 -4.96 -28.48 9.75
N PRO A 188 -4.61 -29.00 10.94
CA PRO A 188 -4.25 -28.17 12.10
C PRO A 188 -3.17 -27.12 11.82
N PHE A 189 -2.03 -27.53 11.25
CA PHE A 189 -0.93 -26.60 10.94
C PHE A 189 -1.34 -25.49 9.96
N ILE A 190 -2.07 -25.82 8.89
CA ILE A 190 -2.52 -24.84 7.90
C ILE A 190 -3.57 -23.91 8.52
N LYS A 191 -4.51 -24.48 9.27
CA LYS A 191 -5.58 -23.75 9.95
C LYS A 191 -5.04 -22.70 10.93
N ASP A 192 -4.01 -23.04 11.69
CA ASP A 192 -3.40 -22.11 12.64
C ASP A 192 -2.72 -20.94 11.91
N GLN A 193 -2.05 -21.19 10.77
CA GLN A 193 -1.48 -20.14 9.93
C GLN A 193 -2.55 -19.25 9.32
N VAL A 194 -3.63 -19.84 8.77
CA VAL A 194 -4.78 -19.09 8.22
C VAL A 194 -5.38 -18.19 9.29
N LYS A 195 -5.62 -18.71 10.50
CA LYS A 195 -6.14 -17.91 11.62
C LYS A 195 -5.21 -16.76 12.00
N ALA A 196 -3.90 -16.99 12.01
CA ALA A 196 -2.92 -15.95 12.27
C ALA A 196 -2.93 -14.88 11.16
N THR A 197 -3.02 -15.26 9.88
CA THR A 197 -3.13 -14.33 8.76
C THR A 197 -4.41 -13.50 8.83
N LEU A 198 -5.56 -14.10 9.17
CA LEU A 198 -6.82 -13.37 9.33
C LEU A 198 -6.75 -12.35 10.48
N LYS A 199 -6.16 -12.73 11.62
CA LYS A 199 -5.93 -11.80 12.74
C LYS A 199 -5.00 -10.65 12.35
N ASN A 200 -3.97 -10.93 11.57
CA ASN A 200 -3.05 -9.92 11.04
C ASN A 200 -3.76 -8.97 10.07
N ARG A 201 -4.60 -9.50 9.17
CA ARG A 201 -5.45 -8.69 8.29
C ARG A 201 -6.36 -7.76 9.10
N ASP A 202 -7.05 -8.28 10.12
CA ASP A 202 -7.97 -7.48 10.94
C ASP A 202 -7.23 -6.32 11.64
N TYR A 203 -6.01 -6.58 12.09
CA TYR A 203 -5.12 -5.53 12.60
C TYR A 203 -4.81 -4.47 11.54
N LEU A 204 -4.38 -4.85 10.34
CA LEU A 204 -4.08 -3.91 9.26
C LEU A 204 -5.31 -3.10 8.85
N PHE A 205 -6.46 -3.76 8.68
CA PHE A 205 -7.70 -3.10 8.28
C PHE A 205 -8.10 -2.04 9.31
N LYS A 206 -7.99 -2.36 10.60
CA LYS A 206 -8.24 -1.40 11.68
C LYS A 206 -7.33 -0.17 11.58
N ILE A 207 -6.03 -0.35 11.34
CA ILE A 207 -5.08 0.77 11.21
C ILE A 207 -5.43 1.64 10.01
N LEU A 208 -5.69 1.02 8.85
CA LEU A 208 -6.07 1.76 7.64
C LEU A 208 -7.39 2.51 7.80
N ASP A 209 -8.39 1.90 8.45
CA ASP A 209 -9.67 2.55 8.74
C ASP A 209 -9.48 3.76 9.69
N LEU A 210 -8.58 3.67 10.67
CA LEU A 210 -8.26 4.79 11.56
C LEU A 210 -7.58 5.94 10.81
N ILE A 211 -6.65 5.64 9.91
CA ILE A 211 -5.99 6.63 9.05
C ILE A 211 -7.03 7.35 8.17
N ILE A 212 -7.94 6.60 7.53
CA ILE A 212 -9.02 7.17 6.71
C ILE A 212 -9.91 8.09 7.55
N LYS A 213 -10.38 7.62 8.71
CA LYS A 213 -11.26 8.38 9.60
C LYS A 213 -10.62 9.67 10.09
N LYS A 214 -9.36 9.59 10.52
CA LYS A 214 -8.58 10.76 10.94
C LYS A 214 -8.52 11.79 9.81
N ARG A 215 -8.15 11.35 8.60
CA ARG A 215 -7.99 12.25 7.47
C ARG A 215 -9.29 12.89 7.01
N ARG A 216 -10.40 12.13 7.01
CA ARG A 216 -11.73 12.69 6.71
C ARG A 216 -12.09 13.82 7.69
N LYS A 217 -11.88 13.61 9.00
CA LYS A 217 -12.13 14.61 10.02
C LYS A 217 -11.29 15.88 9.80
N GLU A 218 -10.00 15.74 9.49
CA GLU A 218 -9.14 16.88 9.16
C GLU A 218 -9.66 17.68 7.95
N ILE A 219 -10.12 16.99 6.89
CA ILE A 219 -10.68 17.64 5.69
C ILE A 219 -11.99 18.37 6.01
N GLU A 220 -12.81 17.85 6.92
CA GLU A 220 -14.05 18.49 7.36
C GLU A 220 -13.79 19.80 8.13
N GLU A 221 -12.72 19.84 8.94
CA GLU A 221 -12.32 21.00 9.73
C GLU A 221 -11.69 22.12 8.86
N ILE A 222 -11.17 21.79 7.68
CA ILE A 222 -10.58 22.77 6.75
C ILE A 222 -11.69 23.49 5.95
N PRO A 223 -11.72 24.84 5.89
CA PRO A 223 -12.68 25.61 5.09
C PRO A 223 -12.71 25.22 3.61
N VAL A 224 -13.88 25.35 2.97
CA VAL A 224 -14.02 25.08 1.52
C VAL A 224 -13.28 26.15 0.72
N GLY A 225 -12.35 25.71 -0.14
CA GLY A 225 -11.51 26.60 -0.95
C GLY A 225 -10.06 26.64 -0.48
N ASP A 226 -9.79 26.24 0.77
CA ASP A 226 -8.44 26.15 1.29
C ASP A 226 -7.69 24.93 0.71
N GLU A 227 -6.37 25.05 0.65
CA GLU A 227 -5.50 24.02 0.10
C GLU A 227 -5.48 22.77 0.98
N LEU A 228 -5.62 21.61 0.35
CA LEU A 228 -5.48 20.30 0.98
C LEU A 228 -4.14 19.67 0.61
N ARG A 229 -3.61 18.83 1.50
CA ARG A 229 -2.35 18.10 1.25
C ARG A 229 -2.38 17.30 -0.05
N ASN A 230 -1.25 17.29 -0.76
CA ASN A 230 -1.05 16.58 -2.02
C ASN A 230 -0.69 15.09 -1.83
N ASP A 231 -1.34 14.42 -0.88
CA ASP A 231 -1.16 12.98 -0.64
C ASP A 231 -2.23 12.13 -1.34
N MET A 232 -1.94 10.84 -1.53
CA MET A 232 -2.83 9.91 -2.24
C MET A 232 -4.18 9.80 -1.53
N LEU A 233 -4.19 9.62 -0.20
CA LEU A 233 -5.39 9.45 0.60
C LEU A 233 -6.33 10.65 0.47
N THR A 234 -5.79 11.86 0.54
CA THR A 234 -6.55 13.10 0.33
C THR A 234 -7.19 13.08 -1.05
N SER A 235 -6.43 12.75 -2.10
CA SER A 235 -6.99 12.64 -3.46
C SER A 235 -8.11 11.60 -3.55
N LEU A 236 -7.94 10.40 -2.97
CA LEU A 236 -8.96 9.35 -2.97
C LEU A 236 -10.24 9.76 -2.22
N ILE A 237 -10.10 10.53 -1.13
CA ILE A 237 -11.24 11.03 -0.34
C ILE A 237 -12.02 12.13 -1.09
N VAL A 238 -11.32 13.09 -1.70
CA VAL A 238 -11.95 14.31 -2.21
C VAL A 238 -12.39 14.21 -3.67
N THR A 239 -11.81 13.31 -4.46
CA THR A 239 -12.16 13.16 -5.88
C THR A 239 -13.67 12.93 -6.05
N ASN A 240 -14.28 13.62 -7.01
CA ASN A 240 -15.72 13.65 -7.27
C ASN A 240 -16.58 14.23 -6.12
N THR A 241 -16.01 14.97 -5.17
CA THR A 241 -16.76 15.69 -4.12
C THR A 241 -16.76 17.21 -4.39
N VAL A 242 -17.43 18.00 -3.54
CA VAL A 242 -17.33 19.47 -3.55
C VAL A 242 -15.93 19.99 -3.22
N ARG A 243 -15.06 19.13 -2.65
CA ARG A 243 -13.66 19.44 -2.35
C ARG A 243 -12.73 19.16 -3.54
N ASP A 244 -13.25 18.60 -4.64
CA ASP A 244 -12.46 18.33 -5.84
C ASP A 244 -12.31 19.58 -6.70
N ILE A 245 -11.11 20.14 -6.71
CA ILE A 245 -10.75 21.34 -7.50
C ILE A 245 -10.85 21.07 -9.01
N ASN A 246 -10.70 19.81 -9.44
CA ASN A 246 -10.76 19.41 -10.84
C ASN A 246 -12.13 18.85 -11.24
N ARG A 247 -13.18 19.08 -10.44
CA ARG A 247 -14.52 18.57 -10.71
C ARG A 247 -15.05 19.13 -12.03
N THR A 248 -14.96 18.32 -13.08
CA THR A 248 -15.71 18.57 -14.30
C THR A 248 -17.14 18.09 -14.07
N ASN A 249 -18.14 18.95 -14.32
CA ASN A 249 -19.54 18.55 -14.33
C ASN A 249 -19.78 17.61 -15.53
N ILE A 250 -19.37 16.36 -15.41
CA ILE A 250 -19.62 15.33 -16.40
C ILE A 250 -20.60 14.35 -15.77
N GLY A 251 -21.88 14.65 -15.96
CA GLY A 251 -22.92 13.65 -15.89
C GLY A 251 -22.67 12.56 -16.93
N ILE A 252 -23.26 11.39 -16.67
CA ILE A 252 -23.17 10.14 -17.45
C ILE A 252 -21.98 9.27 -17.01
N ASP A 253 -22.11 8.67 -15.83
CA ASP A 253 -21.79 7.26 -15.52
C ASP A 253 -21.61 7.06 -14.01
N ASN A 254 -21.81 5.82 -13.53
CA ASN A 254 -21.51 5.35 -12.16
C ASN A 254 -20.04 5.57 -11.70
N ILE A 255 -19.22 6.21 -12.53
CA ILE A 255 -17.80 6.55 -12.34
C ILE A 255 -17.64 7.96 -11.72
N SER A 256 -18.75 8.69 -11.53
CA SER A 256 -18.79 10.06 -10.99
C SER A 256 -19.05 10.13 -9.47
N ARG A 257 -19.18 8.99 -8.77
CA ARG A 257 -19.34 8.98 -7.31
C ARG A 257 -18.00 9.04 -6.57
N PRO A 258 -17.96 9.53 -5.32
CA PRO A 258 -16.82 9.34 -4.43
C PRO A 258 -16.59 7.86 -4.07
N MET A 259 -15.37 7.53 -3.63
CA MET A 259 -15.05 6.20 -3.11
C MET A 259 -15.63 5.99 -1.69
N THR A 260 -16.01 4.75 -1.40
CA THR A 260 -16.35 4.34 -0.04
C THR A 260 -15.09 4.08 0.78
N ASP A 261 -15.20 4.07 2.11
CA ASP A 261 -14.07 3.78 2.99
C ASP A 261 -13.48 2.38 2.75
N ASP A 262 -14.32 1.41 2.41
CA ASP A 262 -13.88 0.05 2.05
C ASP A 262 -13.03 0.04 0.77
N GLU A 263 -13.38 0.86 -0.22
CA GLU A 263 -12.61 0.99 -1.46
C GLU A 263 -11.30 1.74 -1.21
N ILE A 264 -11.33 2.82 -0.44
CA ILE A 264 -10.13 3.56 -0.05
C ILE A 264 -9.18 2.65 0.73
N ARG A 265 -9.67 1.90 1.73
CA ARG A 265 -8.86 0.93 2.50
C ARG A 265 -8.17 -0.07 1.59
N ALA A 266 -8.88 -0.60 0.60
CA ALA A 266 -8.29 -1.57 -0.33
C ALA A 266 -7.17 -0.95 -1.19
N ASN A 267 -7.32 0.31 -1.63
CA ASN A 267 -6.26 1.01 -2.36
C ASN A 267 -5.07 1.33 -1.45
N LEU A 268 -5.30 1.78 -0.21
CA LEU A 268 -4.24 1.99 0.75
C LEU A 268 -3.45 0.70 1.01
N LEU A 269 -4.15 -0.43 1.21
CA LEU A 269 -3.51 -1.71 1.42
C LEU A 269 -2.61 -2.09 0.23
N ASP A 270 -3.12 -1.99 -0.99
CA ASP A 270 -2.36 -2.28 -2.21
C ASP A 270 -1.14 -1.36 -2.35
N SER A 271 -1.28 -0.06 -2.03
CA SER A 271 -0.16 0.90 -2.03
C SER A 271 0.91 0.53 -1.02
N PHE A 272 0.53 0.21 0.23
CA PHE A 272 1.49 -0.16 1.26
C PHE A 272 2.18 -1.50 0.93
N GLN A 273 1.46 -2.47 0.36
CA GLN A 273 2.06 -3.73 -0.08
C GLN A 273 3.08 -3.50 -1.21
N GLY A 274 2.70 -2.74 -2.24
CA GLY A 274 3.60 -2.43 -3.36
C GLY A 274 4.76 -1.50 -2.98
N GLY A 275 4.57 -0.63 -1.99
CA GLY A 275 5.57 0.35 -1.58
C GLY A 275 6.58 -0.12 -0.53
N ILE A 276 6.30 -1.21 0.20
CA ILE A 276 7.19 -1.71 1.27
C ILE A 276 8.00 -2.93 0.85
N ASP A 277 7.40 -3.87 0.10
CA ASP A 277 7.96 -5.22 -0.10
C ASP A 277 8.31 -5.51 -1.58
N THR A 278 8.51 -4.46 -2.40
CA THR A 278 8.91 -4.55 -3.83
C THR A 278 10.26 -3.87 -4.03
#